data_AF-A0A8H3ERT6-F1
#
_entry.id   AF-A0A8H3ERT6-F1
#
_cell.length_a   1.000
_cell.length_b   1.000
_cell.length_c   1.000
_cell.angle_alpha   90.00
_cell.angle_beta   90.00
_cell.angle_gamma   90.00
#
_symmetry.space_group_name_H-M   'P 1'
#
loop_
_entity.id
_entity.type
_entity.pdbx_description
1 polymer ?
#
loop_
_entity_poly.entity_id
_entity_poly.type
_entity_poly.pdbx_seq_one_letter_code
_entity_poly.pdbx_strand_id
1 'polypeptide(L)'
;MRTFLAVVIPSLVLSDRVAAQCAAGTTQEISGNWYCSEVTAITYANFPGFGSYEKITDMDVNTGDCSSVRYNYKGSTWSSSTTTSTSSSSSSTSTAPASNGGWARQAYFNAASGTAEGLTFLNHFGAMDGIPGTSAGGPAFGTSLSYASSDGQSGAASAQVLSNAMIEDDTEVIIMTDQSCSDGGCGFTRPGGVAYHGFSGAQKVFLLEFSMPFTNSTTFNGDMPAIWLLNAQIPLTSQYGTNAECSCWTSGCGEFDLFEVLDSGNFRCKSTLHMAPAGGSSDWFQRPTGGSITAAVVIAGEHEVAAIRVLDGGQSFDATLSEDVVSGWVNEAGSVFKMEG
;
A
#
# COMPACT_ATOMS: atom_id res chain seq x y z
N MET A 1 31.01 -10.91 -32.83
CA MET A 1 31.96 -10.69 -31.72
C MET A 1 31.66 -9.34 -31.09
N ARG A 2 31.62 -9.25 -29.76
CA ARG A 2 31.61 -7.98 -29.01
C ARG A 2 32.70 -8.10 -27.94
N THR A 3 33.45 -7.03 -27.74
CA THR A 3 34.68 -7.00 -26.92
C THR A 3 34.47 -6.15 -25.67
N PHE A 4 35.22 -6.42 -24.60
CA PHE A 4 35.16 -5.77 -23.28
C PHE A 4 36.52 -5.15 -22.93
N LEU A 5 36.56 -4.04 -22.19
CA LEU A 5 37.52 -3.80 -21.09
C LEU A 5 37.10 -2.65 -20.14
N ALA A 6 37.54 -2.75 -18.89
CA ALA A 6 37.34 -1.82 -17.76
C ALA A 6 38.60 -1.88 -16.85
N VAL A 7 38.94 -0.95 -15.94
CA VAL A 7 38.30 0.31 -15.47
C VAL A 7 39.38 1.23 -14.84
N VAL A 8 39.07 2.47 -14.41
CA VAL A 8 39.90 3.23 -13.45
C VAL A 8 39.05 3.76 -12.29
N ILE A 9 39.51 3.55 -11.05
CA ILE A 9 38.88 4.02 -9.81
C ILE A 9 39.83 4.99 -9.10
N PRO A 10 39.37 6.19 -8.71
CA PRO A 10 39.82 6.87 -7.52
C PRO A 10 38.75 6.74 -6.41
N SER A 11 39.16 6.37 -5.20
CA SER A 11 38.26 6.24 -4.05
C SER A 11 37.59 7.57 -3.71
N LEU A 12 36.26 7.59 -3.64
CA LEU A 12 35.47 8.62 -2.97
C LEU A 12 34.50 7.96 -1.99
N VAL A 13 34.12 8.70 -0.96
CA VAL A 13 33.41 8.21 0.23
C VAL A 13 32.02 7.66 -0.13
N LEU A 14 31.66 6.48 0.37
CA LEU A 14 30.28 6.00 0.30
C LEU A 14 29.39 6.89 1.16
N SER A 15 28.38 7.46 0.52
CA SER A 15 27.19 8.00 1.16
C SER A 15 26.03 7.84 0.17
N ASP A 16 25.58 6.61 -0.01
CA ASP A 16 24.34 6.32 -0.73
C ASP A 16 23.17 7.02 0.03
N ARG A 17 22.14 7.56 -0.61
CA ARG A 17 21.48 7.11 -1.85
C ARG A 17 21.12 8.27 -2.78
N VAL A 18 20.86 7.95 -4.05
CA VAL A 18 20.42 8.89 -5.09
C VAL A 18 19.00 9.40 -4.78
N ALA A 19 18.92 10.56 -4.13
CA ALA A 19 17.75 11.41 -4.30
C ALA A 19 17.66 11.84 -5.77
N ALA A 20 16.44 11.94 -6.32
CA ALA A 20 16.23 12.72 -7.52
C ALA A 20 16.80 14.13 -7.25
N GLN A 21 17.85 14.51 -7.98
CA GLN A 21 18.56 15.77 -7.70
C GLN A 21 17.61 16.93 -7.95
N CYS A 22 17.09 17.50 -6.87
CA CYS A 22 16.20 18.65 -6.91
C CYS A 22 16.84 19.76 -7.77
N ALA A 23 16.01 20.47 -8.53
CA ALA A 23 16.47 21.66 -9.23
C ALA A 23 17.09 22.66 -8.23
N ALA A 24 18.23 23.24 -8.60
CA ALA A 24 18.98 24.12 -7.71
C ALA A 24 18.10 25.28 -7.19
N GLY A 25 17.91 25.35 -5.88
CA GLY A 25 17.08 26.36 -5.21
C GLY A 25 15.65 25.93 -4.86
N THR A 26 15.19 24.72 -5.21
CA THR A 26 13.87 24.19 -4.77
C THR A 26 13.94 23.32 -3.52
N THR A 27 15.12 22.82 -3.16
CA THR A 27 15.38 21.96 -1.99
C THR A 27 14.93 22.59 -0.67
N GLN A 28 14.11 21.88 0.09
CA GLN A 28 13.90 22.08 1.53
C GLN A 28 14.13 20.78 2.28
N GLU A 29 14.93 20.82 3.35
CA GLU A 29 15.05 19.74 4.33
C GLU A 29 14.18 20.11 5.54
N ILE A 30 13.24 19.25 5.90
CA ILE A 30 12.35 19.43 7.05
C ILE A 30 12.38 18.11 7.82
N SER A 31 12.81 18.17 9.09
CA SER A 31 13.00 17.01 9.98
C SER A 31 13.83 15.84 9.40
N GLY A 32 14.76 16.12 8.47
CA GLY A 32 15.56 15.10 7.77
C GLY A 32 14.94 14.57 6.47
N ASN A 33 13.73 15.01 6.13
CA ASN A 33 13.05 14.68 4.87
C ASN A 33 13.33 15.74 3.80
N TRP A 34 13.73 15.29 2.61
CA TRP A 34 13.99 16.15 1.46
C TRP A 34 12.75 16.34 0.59
N TYR A 35 12.43 17.62 0.35
CA TYR A 35 11.34 18.09 -0.49
C TYR A 35 11.93 18.93 -1.64
N CYS A 36 11.66 18.53 -2.88
CA CYS A 36 12.00 19.24 -4.12
C CYS A 36 10.81 20.09 -4.57
N SER A 37 10.05 19.65 -5.58
CA SER A 37 8.98 20.41 -6.22
C SER A 37 7.61 19.88 -5.85
N GLU A 38 6.62 20.77 -5.81
CA GLU A 38 5.21 20.39 -5.84
C GLU A 38 4.88 19.77 -7.21
N VAL A 39 4.17 18.65 -7.22
CA VAL A 39 3.77 17.96 -8.45
C VAL A 39 2.36 17.40 -8.36
N THR A 40 1.71 17.22 -9.52
CA THR A 40 0.45 16.48 -9.67
C THR A 40 0.66 15.05 -10.16
N ALA A 41 1.85 14.70 -10.65
CA ALA A 41 2.14 13.40 -11.23
C ALA A 41 3.53 12.88 -10.86
N ILE A 42 3.60 11.66 -10.30
CA ILE A 42 4.84 10.91 -10.04
C ILE A 42 4.75 9.53 -10.70
N THR A 43 5.80 9.14 -11.41
CA THR A 43 5.92 7.83 -12.06
C THR A 43 7.13 7.10 -11.51
N TYR A 44 6.93 5.89 -11.02
CA TYR A 44 7.97 4.94 -10.62
C TYR A 44 8.24 4.04 -11.82
N ALA A 45 9.38 4.25 -12.49
CA ALA A 45 9.87 3.40 -13.57
C ALA A 45 10.82 2.31 -13.02
N ASN A 46 10.85 1.16 -13.70
CA ASN A 46 11.45 -0.09 -13.19
C ASN A 46 10.77 -0.56 -11.88
N PHE A 47 9.47 -0.30 -11.73
CA PHE A 47 8.69 -0.73 -10.57
C PHE A 47 8.77 -2.27 -10.44
N PRO A 48 9.16 -2.85 -9.29
CA PRO A 48 9.63 -4.23 -9.25
C PRO A 48 8.59 -5.27 -9.71
N GLY A 49 8.84 -5.84 -10.89
CA GLY A 49 8.02 -6.89 -11.54
C GLY A 49 8.44 -8.33 -11.22
N PHE A 50 9.36 -8.53 -10.26
CA PHE A 50 9.74 -9.83 -9.73
C PHE A 50 10.59 -9.65 -8.46
N GLY A 51 10.74 -10.72 -7.68
CA GLY A 51 11.59 -10.73 -6.50
C GLY A 51 11.28 -11.90 -5.57
N SER A 52 11.67 -11.78 -4.31
CA SER A 52 11.37 -12.77 -3.29
C SER A 52 11.31 -12.16 -1.89
N TYR A 53 10.47 -12.72 -1.03
CA TYR A 53 10.40 -12.41 0.40
C TYR A 53 10.23 -13.71 1.19
N GLU A 54 10.44 -13.68 2.49
CA GLU A 54 10.22 -14.82 3.37
C GLU A 54 8.75 -14.80 3.82
N LYS A 55 7.94 -15.67 3.22
CA LYS A 55 6.49 -15.75 3.48
C LYS A 55 6.27 -16.53 4.77
N ILE A 56 5.59 -15.93 5.74
CA ILE A 56 5.22 -16.60 6.98
C ILE A 56 4.33 -17.81 6.69
N THR A 57 4.57 -18.90 7.41
CA THR A 57 3.86 -20.18 7.29
C THR A 57 3.29 -20.67 8.61
N ASP A 58 3.83 -20.22 9.74
CA ASP A 58 3.37 -20.57 11.08
C ASP A 58 3.78 -19.51 12.12
N MET A 59 3.06 -19.45 13.25
CA MET A 59 3.35 -18.61 14.41
C MET A 59 3.00 -19.37 15.70
N ASP A 60 3.98 -19.60 16.59
CA ASP A 60 3.74 -20.24 17.88
C ASP A 60 3.26 -19.21 18.91
N VAL A 61 1.97 -19.30 19.25
CA VAL A 61 1.28 -18.46 20.24
C VAL A 61 1.69 -18.72 21.70
N ASN A 62 2.70 -19.55 21.95
CA ASN A 62 3.28 -19.80 23.27
C ASN A 62 4.71 -19.27 23.40
N THR A 63 5.49 -19.24 22.31
CA THR A 63 6.90 -18.80 22.32
C THR A 63 7.13 -17.43 21.69
N GLY A 64 6.25 -16.99 20.78
CA GLY A 64 6.45 -15.78 19.99
C GLY A 64 7.35 -15.99 18.77
N ASP A 65 7.71 -17.25 18.46
CA ASP A 65 8.45 -17.62 17.26
C ASP A 65 7.53 -17.78 16.04
N CYS A 66 8.11 -17.70 14.84
CA CYS A 66 7.43 -17.96 13.59
C CYS A 66 8.31 -18.77 12.64
N SER A 67 7.67 -19.42 11.68
CA SER A 67 8.35 -20.10 10.57
C SER A 67 7.98 -19.45 9.25
N SER A 68 8.95 -19.34 8.34
CA SER A 68 8.78 -18.75 7.01
C SER A 68 9.39 -19.63 5.92
N VAL A 69 8.96 -19.42 4.68
CA VAL A 69 9.54 -20.03 3.48
C VAL A 69 9.74 -18.99 2.40
N ARG A 70 10.84 -19.10 1.67
CA ARG A 70 11.14 -18.18 0.56
C ARG A 70 10.10 -18.27 -0.54
N TYR A 71 9.30 -17.23 -0.67
CA TYR A 71 8.33 -17.06 -1.75
C TYR A 71 8.96 -16.20 -2.86
N ASN A 72 8.93 -16.69 -4.10
CA ASN A 72 9.42 -15.97 -5.26
C ASN A 72 8.22 -15.53 -6.11
N TYR A 73 8.17 -14.27 -6.51
CA TYR A 73 7.07 -13.70 -7.30
C TYR A 73 7.57 -13.20 -8.67
N LYS A 74 6.65 -13.18 -9.64
CA LYS A 74 6.81 -12.63 -10.99
C LYS A 74 5.52 -11.91 -11.39
N GLY A 75 5.66 -10.80 -12.12
CA GLY A 75 4.72 -9.69 -12.00
C GLY A 75 5.00 -8.90 -10.72
N SER A 76 4.29 -7.79 -10.52
CA SER A 76 4.42 -7.01 -9.28
C SER A 76 4.24 -7.88 -8.02
N THR A 77 4.84 -7.49 -6.89
CA THR A 77 4.71 -8.15 -5.55
C THR A 77 3.30 -8.59 -5.18
N TRP A 78 2.33 -7.89 -5.78
CA TRP A 78 0.90 -7.96 -5.55
C TRP A 78 0.17 -8.82 -6.60
N SER A 79 0.90 -9.70 -7.29
CA SER A 79 0.39 -10.79 -8.10
C SER A 79 0.34 -12.08 -7.26
N SER A 80 -0.86 -12.64 -7.06
CA SER A 80 -0.98 -13.98 -6.46
C SER A 80 -0.72 -15.03 -7.53
N SER A 81 0.12 -16.02 -7.20
CA SER A 81 0.41 -17.13 -8.14
C SER A 81 -0.84 -17.95 -8.39
N THR A 82 -1.44 -17.80 -9.58
CA THR A 82 -2.66 -18.51 -9.99
C THR A 82 -2.40 -20.01 -10.10
N THR A 83 -2.60 -20.74 -9.00
CA THR A 83 -2.67 -22.20 -9.04
C THR A 83 -4.06 -22.57 -9.54
N THR A 84 -4.13 -23.34 -10.64
CA THR A 84 -5.39 -23.61 -11.33
C THR A 84 -6.28 -24.58 -10.54
N SER A 85 -7.17 -24.05 -9.71
CA SER A 85 -8.19 -24.82 -8.99
C SER A 85 -9.57 -24.68 -9.66
N THR A 86 -10.22 -25.81 -9.89
CA THR A 86 -11.48 -25.91 -10.62
C THR A 86 -12.63 -25.24 -9.86
N SER A 87 -13.44 -24.44 -10.55
CA SER A 87 -14.51 -23.64 -9.96
C SER A 87 -15.66 -24.47 -9.38
N SER A 88 -15.91 -24.31 -8.08
CA SER A 88 -17.19 -24.63 -7.43
C SER A 88 -17.97 -23.34 -7.19
N SER A 89 -19.19 -23.26 -7.71
CA SER A 89 -20.01 -22.05 -7.72
C SER A 89 -20.55 -21.66 -6.34
N SER A 90 -20.11 -20.51 -5.83
CA SER A 90 -20.81 -19.71 -4.82
C SER A 90 -21.21 -18.36 -5.42
N SER A 91 -22.37 -17.84 -5.01
CA SER A 91 -22.98 -16.65 -5.62
C SER A 91 -22.28 -15.35 -5.22
N SER A 92 -21.51 -14.76 -6.14
CA SER A 92 -21.01 -13.39 -6.04
C SER A 92 -21.96 -12.40 -6.74
N THR A 93 -22.03 -11.18 -6.21
CA THR A 93 -22.73 -10.06 -6.86
C THR A 93 -22.05 -9.75 -8.19
N SER A 94 -22.83 -9.53 -9.25
CA SER A 94 -22.33 -9.48 -10.62
C SER A 94 -21.42 -8.29 -10.89
N THR A 95 -20.11 -8.53 -10.97
CA THR A 95 -19.17 -7.62 -11.64
C THR A 95 -19.62 -7.44 -13.09
N ALA A 96 -19.76 -6.21 -13.56
CA ALA A 96 -20.05 -5.96 -14.97
C ALA A 96 -18.88 -6.51 -15.82
N PRO A 97 -19.13 -7.34 -16.85
CA PRO A 97 -18.06 -7.81 -17.71
C PRO A 97 -17.50 -6.61 -18.46
N ALA A 98 -16.21 -6.33 -18.28
CA ALA A 98 -15.52 -5.39 -19.15
C ALA A 98 -15.65 -5.86 -20.61
N SER A 99 -15.91 -4.93 -21.51
CA SER A 99 -15.73 -5.17 -22.94
C SER A 99 -14.27 -5.58 -23.22
N ASN A 100 -14.00 -6.30 -24.32
CA ASN A 100 -12.64 -6.69 -24.68
C ASN A 100 -11.70 -5.47 -24.69
N GLY A 101 -10.76 -5.42 -23.75
CA GLY A 101 -9.83 -4.31 -23.55
C GLY A 101 -10.27 -3.23 -22.54
N GLY A 102 -11.31 -3.44 -21.75
CA GLY A 102 -11.70 -2.55 -20.65
C GLY A 102 -11.29 -3.06 -19.27
N TRP A 103 -11.33 -2.16 -18.29
CA TRP A 103 -11.16 -2.47 -16.87
C TRP A 103 -12.54 -2.57 -16.20
N ALA A 104 -12.74 -3.54 -15.31
CA ALA A 104 -13.96 -3.66 -14.51
C ALA A 104 -13.69 -3.33 -13.04
N ARG A 105 -14.60 -2.58 -12.41
CA ARG A 105 -14.52 -2.20 -10.99
C ARG A 105 -14.77 -3.42 -10.10
N GLN A 106 -13.73 -3.88 -9.38
CA GLN A 106 -13.84 -5.01 -8.46
C GLN A 106 -14.57 -4.64 -7.16
N ALA A 107 -14.34 -3.43 -6.64
CA ALA A 107 -14.91 -2.95 -5.39
C ALA A 107 -15.18 -1.44 -5.45
N TYR A 108 -16.07 -0.97 -4.57
CA TYR A 108 -16.47 0.44 -4.50
C TYR A 108 -16.88 0.82 -3.07
N PHE A 109 -16.49 2.02 -2.65
CA PHE A 109 -16.94 2.65 -1.42
C PHE A 109 -17.32 4.09 -1.71
N ASN A 110 -18.40 4.55 -1.06
CA ASN A 110 -18.77 5.96 -1.03
C ASN A 110 -19.38 6.30 0.33
N ALA A 111 -18.60 6.98 1.18
CA ALA A 111 -18.98 7.29 2.56
C ALA A 111 -20.28 8.11 2.65
N ALA A 112 -20.45 9.11 1.77
CA ALA A 112 -21.59 10.02 1.77
C ALA A 112 -22.95 9.31 1.52
N SER A 113 -22.95 8.23 0.73
CA SER A 113 -24.13 7.39 0.49
C SER A 113 -24.20 6.14 1.37
N GLY A 114 -23.12 5.81 2.10
CA GLY A 114 -22.98 4.55 2.83
C GLY A 114 -22.86 3.31 1.92
N THR A 115 -22.44 3.49 0.66
CA THR A 115 -22.28 2.39 -0.30
C THR A 115 -20.97 1.65 -0.04
N ALA A 116 -21.00 0.32 0.05
CA ALA A 116 -19.84 -0.56 0.05
C ALA A 116 -20.12 -1.83 -0.75
N GLU A 117 -19.30 -2.12 -1.76
CA GLU A 117 -19.44 -3.23 -2.70
C GLU A 117 -18.07 -3.90 -2.89
N GLY A 118 -17.96 -5.23 -2.81
CA GLY A 118 -16.71 -5.95 -3.13
C GLY A 118 -15.56 -5.77 -2.13
N LEU A 119 -15.79 -5.09 -1.00
CA LEU A 119 -14.78 -4.77 0.01
C LEU A 119 -15.29 -4.90 1.45
N THR A 120 -14.35 -4.96 2.39
CA THR A 120 -14.60 -4.89 3.84
C THR A 120 -13.56 -4.00 4.53
N PHE A 121 -13.93 -3.46 5.69
CA PHE A 121 -13.08 -2.60 6.51
C PHE A 121 -12.60 -3.36 7.74
N LEU A 122 -11.28 -3.41 7.93
CA LEU A 122 -10.58 -4.07 9.02
C LEU A 122 -9.70 -3.06 9.77
N ASN A 123 -9.26 -3.40 10.98
CA ASN A 123 -8.29 -2.61 11.74
C ASN A 123 -7.57 -3.47 12.79
N HIS A 124 -6.57 -2.91 13.46
CA HIS A 124 -5.69 -3.61 14.41
C HIS A 124 -6.25 -3.71 15.85
N PHE A 125 -7.57 -3.89 15.99
CA PHE A 125 -8.26 -4.05 17.28
C PHE A 125 -8.65 -5.52 17.59
N GLY A 126 -8.06 -6.48 16.89
CA GLY A 126 -8.24 -7.91 17.16
C GLY A 126 -7.45 -8.40 18.37
N ALA A 127 -7.25 -9.72 18.46
CA ALA A 127 -6.59 -10.33 19.60
C ALA A 127 -5.09 -9.96 19.65
N MET A 128 -4.66 -9.35 20.76
CA MET A 128 -3.25 -9.19 21.10
C MET A 128 -2.67 -10.52 21.58
N ASP A 129 -1.45 -10.89 21.18
CA ASP A 129 -0.75 -12.01 21.83
C ASP A 129 -0.15 -11.57 23.17
N GLY A 130 -0.26 -12.43 24.19
CA GLY A 130 0.23 -12.14 25.54
C GLY A 130 1.72 -12.40 25.75
N ILE A 131 2.50 -12.53 24.67
CA ILE A 131 3.89 -13.01 24.69
C ILE A 131 4.83 -11.82 24.49
N PRO A 132 5.83 -11.60 25.38
CA PRO A 132 6.90 -10.64 25.09
C PRO A 132 7.70 -11.09 23.86
N GLY A 133 7.85 -10.24 22.85
CA GLY A 133 8.70 -10.54 21.71
C GLY A 133 10.19 -10.53 22.02
N THR A 134 10.98 -10.94 21.02
CA THR A 134 12.45 -11.05 21.08
C THR A 134 13.16 -9.69 21.20
N SER A 135 12.48 -8.60 20.83
CA SER A 135 12.92 -7.22 21.03
C SER A 135 12.06 -6.56 22.13
N ALA A 136 12.72 -5.95 23.13
CA ALA A 136 12.10 -5.74 24.43
C ALA A 136 10.83 -4.86 24.46
N GLY A 137 9.72 -5.43 24.94
CA GLY A 137 8.69 -4.69 25.69
C GLY A 137 7.23 -4.90 25.29
N GLY A 138 6.96 -5.43 24.09
CA GLY A 138 5.61 -5.56 23.53
C GLY A 138 5.22 -6.98 23.11
N PRO A 139 4.01 -7.16 22.53
CA PRO A 139 3.56 -8.44 21.98
C PRO A 139 4.48 -8.90 20.85
N ALA A 140 4.74 -10.20 20.73
CA ALA A 140 5.59 -10.76 19.69
C ALA A 140 5.02 -10.52 18.30
N PHE A 141 3.71 -10.71 18.10
CA PHE A 141 3.04 -10.58 16.79
C PHE A 141 2.14 -9.34 16.69
N GLY A 142 1.85 -8.64 17.78
CA GLY A 142 0.98 -7.46 17.78
C GLY A 142 -0.49 -7.81 18.03
N THR A 143 -1.40 -6.97 17.56
CA THR A 143 -2.82 -7.29 17.44
C THR A 143 -3.11 -7.90 16.07
N SER A 144 -3.99 -8.90 16.01
CA SER A 144 -4.54 -9.34 14.72
C SER A 144 -5.54 -8.32 14.18
N LEU A 145 -5.90 -8.47 12.91
CA LEU A 145 -7.05 -7.79 12.35
C LEU A 145 -8.37 -8.18 13.04
N SER A 146 -9.23 -7.19 13.21
CA SER A 146 -10.66 -7.25 13.49
C SER A 146 -11.44 -6.56 12.37
N TYR A 147 -12.76 -6.73 12.32
CA TYR A 147 -13.60 -5.77 11.57
C TYR A 147 -13.49 -4.40 12.23
N ALA A 148 -13.45 -3.34 11.43
CA ALA A 148 -13.52 -1.98 11.97
C ALA A 148 -14.95 -1.62 12.40
N SER A 149 -15.09 -0.80 13.44
CA SER A 149 -16.31 -0.04 13.70
C SER A 149 -16.57 0.99 12.60
N SER A 150 -17.81 1.46 12.47
CA SER A 150 -18.19 2.45 11.45
C SER A 150 -17.46 3.80 11.55
N ASP A 151 -16.84 4.11 12.68
CA ASP A 151 -15.97 5.29 12.89
C ASP A 151 -14.47 4.97 12.74
N GLY A 152 -14.10 3.70 12.47
CA GLY A 152 -12.71 3.23 12.36
C GLY A 152 -11.98 3.03 13.70
N GLN A 153 -12.47 3.62 14.78
CA GLN A 153 -11.74 3.80 16.05
C GLN A 153 -11.76 2.59 17.00
N SER A 154 -12.41 1.49 16.64
CA SER A 154 -12.49 0.29 17.48
C SER A 154 -12.76 -0.99 16.68
N GLY A 155 -12.65 -2.15 17.34
CA GLY A 155 -13.00 -3.45 16.75
C GLY A 155 -14.50 -3.74 16.81
N ALA A 156 -15.05 -4.32 15.75
CA ALA A 156 -16.45 -4.72 15.61
C ALA A 156 -16.63 -6.25 15.54
N ALA A 157 -17.78 -6.74 15.99
CA ALA A 157 -18.12 -8.18 15.99
C ALA A 157 -18.49 -8.74 14.60
N SER A 158 -18.75 -7.88 13.62
CA SER A 158 -19.06 -8.20 12.23
C SER A 158 -18.67 -7.03 11.33
N ALA A 159 -18.59 -7.25 10.02
CA ALA A 159 -18.34 -6.17 9.06
C ALA A 159 -19.33 -5.00 9.25
N GLN A 160 -18.80 -3.79 9.21
CA GLN A 160 -19.55 -2.53 9.21
C GLN A 160 -19.07 -1.68 8.03
N VAL A 161 -19.93 -0.80 7.53
CA VAL A 161 -19.55 0.21 6.54
C VAL A 161 -19.00 1.43 7.27
N LEU A 162 -17.88 1.98 6.81
CA LEU A 162 -17.37 3.24 7.33
C LEU A 162 -18.38 4.38 7.11
N SER A 163 -18.56 5.19 8.14
CA SER A 163 -19.37 6.39 8.13
C SER A 163 -18.66 7.52 7.39
N ASN A 164 -19.42 8.55 7.00
CA ASN A 164 -18.88 9.78 6.44
C ASN A 164 -18.30 10.69 7.54
N ALA A 165 -17.18 10.26 8.11
CA ALA A 165 -16.49 10.89 9.21
C ALA A 165 -14.99 11.02 8.93
N MET A 166 -14.30 11.84 9.73
CA MET A 166 -12.84 11.91 9.72
C MET A 166 -12.27 10.63 10.34
N ILE A 167 -11.21 10.09 9.74
CA ILE A 167 -10.33 9.15 10.42
C ILE A 167 -9.41 10.02 11.28
N GLU A 168 -9.46 9.82 12.61
CA GLU A 168 -8.72 10.62 13.58
C GLU A 168 -7.21 10.32 13.53
N ASP A 169 -6.41 11.17 14.17
CA ASP A 169 -4.98 10.90 14.36
C ASP A 169 -4.75 9.54 15.05
N ASP A 170 -3.63 8.89 14.75
CA ASP A 170 -3.24 7.58 15.31
C ASP A 170 -4.27 6.45 15.10
N THR A 171 -5.21 6.62 14.15
CA THR A 171 -6.23 5.64 13.78
C THR A 171 -5.98 5.09 12.37
N GLU A 172 -5.93 3.76 12.23
CA GLU A 172 -5.75 3.07 10.95
C GLU A 172 -6.99 2.26 10.57
N VAL A 173 -7.42 2.35 9.31
CA VAL A 173 -8.40 1.42 8.72
C VAL A 173 -7.83 0.80 7.45
N ILE A 174 -7.95 -0.52 7.37
CA ILE A 174 -7.47 -1.37 6.29
C ILE A 174 -8.65 -1.75 5.39
N ILE A 175 -8.50 -1.57 4.09
CA ILE A 175 -9.49 -1.98 3.08
C ILE A 175 -9.01 -3.28 2.41
N MET A 176 -9.79 -4.34 2.55
CA MET A 176 -9.60 -5.63 1.87
C MET A 176 -10.79 -5.90 0.94
N THR A 177 -10.70 -6.92 0.08
CA THR A 177 -11.88 -7.41 -0.65
C THR A 177 -12.90 -8.02 0.31
N ASP A 178 -14.14 -8.22 -0.13
CA ASP A 178 -15.16 -8.98 0.62
C ASP A 178 -14.99 -10.52 0.53
N GLN A 179 -13.89 -11.00 -0.07
CA GLN A 179 -13.58 -12.42 -0.19
C GLN A 179 -12.79 -12.89 1.04
N SER A 180 -13.43 -13.67 1.92
CA SER A 180 -12.78 -14.23 3.11
C SER A 180 -11.67 -15.22 2.74
N CYS A 181 -10.60 -15.30 3.55
CA CYS A 181 -9.51 -16.27 3.38
C CYS A 181 -9.89 -17.75 3.70
N SER A 182 -11.19 -18.07 3.82
CA SER A 182 -11.67 -19.42 4.18
C SER A 182 -11.44 -20.48 3.09
N ASP A 183 -11.06 -20.04 1.88
CA ASP A 183 -10.58 -20.87 0.77
C ASP A 183 -9.11 -21.32 0.93
N GLY A 184 -8.38 -20.76 1.89
CA GLY A 184 -6.94 -20.97 2.08
C GLY A 184 -6.06 -20.20 1.08
N GLY A 185 -6.64 -19.39 0.19
CA GLY A 185 -5.90 -18.70 -0.88
C GLY A 185 -4.98 -17.58 -0.37
N CYS A 186 -5.21 -17.08 0.84
CA CYS A 186 -4.34 -16.12 1.51
C CYS A 186 -3.02 -16.74 2.04
N GLY A 187 -2.88 -18.07 2.10
CA GLY A 187 -1.77 -18.72 2.81
C GLY A 187 -1.96 -18.67 4.33
N PHE A 188 -0.89 -18.42 5.08
CA PHE A 188 -1.00 -18.30 6.54
C PHE A 188 -1.68 -17.00 6.93
N THR A 189 -2.60 -17.08 7.89
CA THR A 189 -3.32 -15.95 8.47
C THR A 189 -3.38 -16.14 9.98
N ARG A 190 -3.13 -15.08 10.76
CA ARG A 190 -3.00 -15.20 12.23
C ARG A 190 -4.24 -15.83 12.87
N PRO A 191 -4.11 -16.93 13.65
CA PRO A 191 -5.25 -17.58 14.29
C PRO A 191 -6.09 -16.62 15.14
N GLY A 192 -7.42 -16.68 14.98
CA GLY A 192 -8.36 -15.78 15.66
C GLY A 192 -8.48 -14.38 15.06
N GLY A 193 -7.67 -14.03 14.06
CA GLY A 193 -7.81 -12.79 13.29
C GLY A 193 -8.91 -12.87 12.22
N VAL A 194 -9.45 -11.70 11.84
CA VAL A 194 -10.35 -11.56 10.69
C VAL A 194 -9.51 -11.51 9.42
N ALA A 195 -9.75 -12.42 8.47
CA ALA A 195 -8.88 -12.62 7.32
C ALA A 195 -9.64 -12.56 5.98
N TYR A 196 -9.24 -11.61 5.14
CA TYR A 196 -9.79 -11.37 3.80
C TYR A 196 -8.67 -11.20 2.77
N HIS A 197 -8.96 -11.53 1.51
CA HIS A 197 -8.03 -11.35 0.41
C HIS A 197 -7.78 -9.87 0.12
N GLY A 198 -6.52 -9.51 -0.12
CA GLY A 198 -6.18 -8.23 -0.75
C GLY A 198 -6.52 -8.23 -2.25
N PHE A 199 -6.54 -7.04 -2.86
CA PHE A 199 -6.86 -6.86 -4.28
C PHE A 199 -5.77 -7.49 -5.17
N SER A 200 -5.91 -8.73 -5.64
CA SER A 200 -4.83 -9.41 -6.41
C SER A 200 -4.70 -8.94 -7.87
N GLY A 201 -3.54 -9.16 -8.49
CA GLY A 201 -3.36 -9.08 -9.96
C GLY A 201 -2.06 -8.37 -10.38
N ALA A 202 -1.49 -8.70 -11.54
CA ALA A 202 -0.26 -8.05 -11.99
C ALA A 202 -0.44 -6.55 -12.30
N GLN A 203 -1.64 -6.17 -12.77
CA GLN A 203 -2.02 -4.80 -13.08
C GLN A 203 -3.20 -4.34 -12.21
N LYS A 204 -3.24 -3.05 -11.83
CA LYS A 204 -4.27 -2.46 -10.96
C LYS A 204 -4.52 -0.99 -11.25
N VAL A 205 -5.74 -0.55 -10.93
CA VAL A 205 -6.09 0.86 -10.78
C VAL A 205 -6.81 1.03 -9.44
N PHE A 206 -6.35 1.98 -8.63
CA PHE A 206 -7.10 2.51 -7.49
C PHE A 206 -7.49 3.95 -7.82
N LEU A 207 -8.79 4.26 -7.74
CA LEU A 207 -9.29 5.63 -7.77
C LEU A 207 -9.64 6.04 -6.34
N LEU A 208 -9.16 7.20 -5.92
CA LEU A 208 -9.24 7.70 -4.56
C LEU A 208 -9.82 9.12 -4.60
N GLU A 209 -10.89 9.39 -3.85
CA GLU A 209 -11.34 10.76 -3.57
C GLU A 209 -11.20 10.98 -2.06
N PHE A 210 -10.36 11.94 -1.66
CA PHE A 210 -9.99 12.11 -0.25
C PHE A 210 -9.59 13.55 0.06
N SER A 211 -9.75 13.93 1.33
CA SER A 211 -9.15 15.14 1.90
C SER A 211 -8.26 14.76 3.08
N MET A 212 -7.35 15.65 3.44
CA MET A 212 -6.42 15.50 4.57
C MET A 212 -6.46 16.80 5.40
N PRO A 213 -7.55 17.06 6.14
CA PRO A 213 -7.70 18.27 6.96
C PRO A 213 -6.64 18.33 8.06
N PHE A 214 -6.33 19.52 8.57
CA PHE A 214 -5.46 19.67 9.74
C PHE A 214 -6.18 19.35 11.03
N THR A 215 -5.60 18.50 11.87
CA THR A 215 -6.03 18.31 13.26
C THR A 215 -5.32 19.28 14.21
N ASN A 216 -4.13 19.78 13.84
CA ASN A 216 -3.19 20.52 14.69
C ASN A 216 -2.70 19.72 15.92
N SER A 217 -2.80 18.39 15.86
CA SER A 217 -2.30 17.49 16.91
C SER A 217 -0.78 17.39 16.85
N THR A 218 -0.13 17.54 18.00
CA THR A 218 1.33 17.42 18.16
C THR A 218 1.73 16.14 18.89
N THR A 219 0.90 15.09 18.79
CA THR A 219 1.22 13.75 19.27
C THR A 219 2.19 13.05 18.31
N PHE A 220 2.68 11.85 18.66
CA PHE A 220 3.71 11.17 17.86
C PHE A 220 3.31 10.93 16.40
N ASN A 221 2.06 10.51 16.17
CA ASN A 221 1.44 10.36 14.84
C ASN A 221 0.39 11.47 14.57
N GLY A 222 0.53 12.63 15.22
CA GLY A 222 -0.45 13.71 15.18
C GLY A 222 -0.33 14.59 13.95
N ASP A 223 -1.44 14.81 13.24
CA ASP A 223 -1.54 15.67 12.06
C ASP A 223 -0.66 15.20 10.88
N MET A 224 -0.47 13.88 10.79
CA MET A 224 0.35 13.14 9.83
C MET A 224 -0.47 12.10 9.04
N PRO A 225 -1.51 12.50 8.28
CA PRO A 225 -2.34 11.54 7.54
C PRO A 225 -1.56 10.88 6.40
N ALA A 226 -1.86 9.59 6.18
CA ALA A 226 -1.25 8.78 5.13
C ALA A 226 -2.28 7.96 4.35
N ILE A 227 -2.00 7.72 3.06
CA ILE A 227 -2.62 6.68 2.24
C ILE A 227 -1.49 5.85 1.64
N TRP A 228 -1.52 4.55 1.90
CA TRP A 228 -0.43 3.61 1.66
C TRP A 228 -0.98 2.24 1.29
N LEU A 229 -0.14 1.41 0.66
CA LEU A 229 -0.51 0.12 0.09
C LEU A 229 0.43 -0.98 0.59
N LEU A 230 -0.09 -1.94 1.35
CA LEU A 230 0.67 -3.08 1.87
C LEU A 230 0.43 -4.38 1.09
N ASN A 231 1.48 -5.18 0.96
CA ASN A 231 1.31 -6.61 0.67
C ASN A 231 0.40 -7.24 1.75
N ALA A 232 -0.73 -7.83 1.35
CA ALA A 232 -1.74 -8.33 2.28
C ALA A 232 -1.24 -9.33 3.33
N GLN A 233 -0.09 -10.00 3.10
CA GLN A 233 0.54 -10.84 4.13
C GLN A 233 0.93 -10.05 5.38
N ILE A 234 1.31 -8.78 5.28
CA ILE A 234 1.73 -7.95 6.42
C ILE A 234 0.60 -7.81 7.46
N PRO A 235 -0.57 -7.25 7.14
CA PRO A 235 -1.69 -7.16 8.08
C PRO A 235 -2.27 -8.54 8.44
N LEU A 236 -2.21 -9.54 7.54
CA LEU A 236 -2.73 -10.89 7.82
C LEU A 236 -1.86 -11.71 8.79
N THR A 237 -0.59 -11.33 9.01
CA THR A 237 0.30 -12.04 9.95
C THR A 237 0.75 -11.14 11.11
N SER A 238 1.62 -10.16 10.85
CA SER A 238 2.11 -9.23 11.86
C SER A 238 2.61 -7.95 11.19
N GLN A 239 1.98 -6.83 11.52
CA GLN A 239 2.35 -5.49 11.07
C GLN A 239 3.10 -4.74 12.17
N TYR A 240 2.61 -4.82 13.41
CA TYR A 240 3.14 -4.09 14.57
C TYR A 240 3.60 -5.04 15.71
N GLY A 241 4.13 -6.21 15.35
CA GLY A 241 4.75 -7.14 16.31
C GLY A 241 6.19 -6.74 16.67
N THR A 242 6.61 -7.03 17.90
CA THR A 242 8.00 -6.80 18.35
C THR A 242 8.98 -7.88 17.88
N ASN A 243 8.50 -9.01 17.35
CA ASN A 243 9.31 -9.96 16.59
C ASN A 243 9.19 -9.67 15.08
N ALA A 244 9.97 -8.72 14.59
CA ALA A 244 9.86 -8.18 13.23
C ALA A 244 10.14 -9.21 12.10
N GLU A 245 10.83 -10.30 12.40
CA GLU A 245 11.03 -11.44 11.46
C GLU A 245 9.72 -12.18 11.15
N CYS A 246 8.68 -11.99 11.97
CA CYS A 246 7.35 -12.54 11.78
C CYS A 246 6.42 -11.67 10.92
N SER A 247 6.97 -10.60 10.35
CA SER A 247 6.39 -9.84 9.25
C SER A 247 7.17 -10.12 7.97
N CYS A 248 6.50 -10.29 6.82
CA CYS A 248 7.22 -10.35 5.55
C CYS A 248 7.78 -8.97 5.12
N TRP A 249 7.41 -7.88 5.80
CA TRP A 249 7.88 -6.53 5.50
C TRP A 249 9.40 -6.43 5.61
N THR A 250 9.98 -6.99 6.69
CA THR A 250 11.44 -7.03 6.92
C THR A 250 12.19 -7.83 5.86
N SER A 251 11.55 -8.81 5.23
CA SER A 251 12.09 -9.56 4.08
C SER A 251 11.68 -9.01 2.71
N GLY A 252 11.07 -7.82 2.66
CA GLY A 252 10.84 -7.05 1.44
C GLY A 252 9.57 -7.41 0.65
N CYS A 253 8.52 -7.92 1.29
CA CYS A 253 7.27 -8.26 0.59
C CYS A 253 6.49 -7.04 0.05
N GLY A 254 6.75 -5.86 0.61
CA GLY A 254 6.49 -4.56 -0.02
C GLY A 254 5.39 -3.72 0.61
N GLU A 255 5.68 -2.42 0.66
CA GLU A 255 4.84 -1.31 1.09
C GLU A 255 5.04 -0.14 0.11
N PHE A 256 3.97 0.55 -0.26
CA PHE A 256 4.01 1.68 -1.19
C PHE A 256 3.12 2.83 -0.70
N ASP A 257 3.76 3.89 -0.23
CA ASP A 257 3.11 5.10 0.27
C ASP A 257 2.75 5.98 -0.91
N LEU A 258 1.48 6.35 -1.00
CA LEU A 258 0.92 7.09 -2.13
C LEU A 258 0.90 8.59 -1.81
N PHE A 259 0.43 8.91 -0.61
CA PHE A 259 0.31 10.26 -0.08
C PHE A 259 0.58 10.21 1.42
N GLU A 260 1.78 10.53 1.86
CA GLU A 260 2.20 10.43 3.27
C GLU A 260 2.72 11.76 3.81
N VAL A 261 2.13 12.26 4.89
CA VAL A 261 2.62 13.46 5.58
C VAL A 261 3.64 13.05 6.65
N LEU A 262 4.93 13.13 6.30
CA LEU A 262 6.06 12.69 7.17
C LEU A 262 6.33 13.58 8.40
N ASP A 263 5.58 14.66 8.57
CA ASP A 263 5.85 15.71 9.57
C ASP A 263 4.52 16.32 10.05
N SER A 264 4.31 16.38 11.36
CA SER A 264 3.09 16.95 11.98
C SER A 264 2.75 18.34 11.43
N GLY A 265 1.54 18.48 10.87
CA GLY A 265 1.02 19.73 10.32
C GLY A 265 1.69 20.18 9.00
N ASN A 266 2.49 19.33 8.35
CA ASN A 266 3.10 19.66 7.07
C ASN A 266 2.06 19.61 5.93
N PHE A 267 2.28 20.46 4.92
CA PHE A 267 1.43 20.64 3.75
C PHE A 267 1.80 19.70 2.60
N ARG A 268 2.77 18.80 2.80
CA ARG A 268 3.41 18.01 1.73
C ARG A 268 3.20 16.53 1.97
N CYS A 269 2.62 15.87 0.97
CA CYS A 269 2.50 14.43 0.92
C CYS A 269 3.62 13.85 0.06
N LYS A 270 4.37 12.91 0.62
CA LYS A 270 5.43 12.14 -0.03
C LYS A 270 4.87 10.84 -0.59
N SER A 271 5.67 10.21 -1.44
CA SER A 271 5.44 8.85 -1.91
C SER A 271 6.76 8.08 -1.85
N THR A 272 6.70 6.87 -1.28
CA THR A 272 7.89 6.08 -0.95
C THR A 272 7.58 4.60 -1.19
N LEU A 273 8.54 3.85 -1.74
CA LEU A 273 8.43 2.41 -1.94
C LEU A 273 9.38 1.69 -0.98
N HIS A 274 8.80 0.99 -0.02
CA HIS A 274 9.47 0.23 1.04
C HIS A 274 9.54 -1.25 0.63
N MET A 275 10.54 -1.59 -0.21
CA MET A 275 10.83 -2.97 -0.62
C MET A 275 12.31 -3.13 -1.01
N ALA A 276 12.66 -4.20 -1.75
CA ALA A 276 13.99 -4.35 -2.35
C ALA A 276 13.90 -4.26 -3.89
N PRO A 277 14.46 -3.21 -4.53
CA PRO A 277 15.05 -2.00 -3.94
C PRO A 277 14.00 -1.05 -3.32
N ALA A 278 14.43 -0.23 -2.36
CA ALA A 278 13.62 0.82 -1.73
C ALA A 278 13.99 2.20 -2.27
N GLY A 279 13.00 3.08 -2.41
CA GLY A 279 13.22 4.46 -2.85
C GLY A 279 11.91 5.25 -3.01
N GLY A 280 12.02 6.57 -3.02
CA GLY A 280 10.88 7.49 -3.18
C GLY A 280 11.32 8.78 -3.86
N SER A 281 10.36 9.48 -4.47
CA SER A 281 10.65 10.79 -5.05
C SER A 281 10.90 11.83 -3.94
N SER A 282 11.77 12.79 -4.21
CA SER A 282 11.87 13.99 -3.39
C SER A 282 10.89 15.08 -3.82
N ASP A 283 10.27 14.98 -4.99
CA ASP A 283 9.06 15.75 -5.31
C ASP A 283 7.85 15.25 -4.48
N TRP A 284 6.86 16.12 -4.29
CA TRP A 284 5.78 15.93 -3.32
C TRP A 284 4.43 16.44 -3.86
N PHE A 285 3.34 15.83 -3.39
CA PHE A 285 1.97 16.28 -3.68
C PHE A 285 1.50 17.27 -2.62
N GLN A 286 0.76 18.31 -3.03
CA GLN A 286 0.13 19.23 -2.09
C GLN A 286 -0.96 18.50 -1.28
N ARG A 287 -0.82 18.50 0.06
CA ARG A 287 -1.80 17.92 0.99
C ARG A 287 -3.18 18.58 0.77
N PRO A 288 -4.26 17.81 0.55
CA PRO A 288 -5.59 18.34 0.26
C PRO A 288 -6.31 18.80 1.53
N THR A 289 -5.93 19.97 2.05
CA THR A 289 -6.42 20.51 3.34
C THR A 289 -7.69 21.36 3.21
N GLY A 290 -7.96 21.90 2.02
CA GLY A 290 -9.09 22.80 1.74
C GLY A 290 -10.33 22.14 1.12
N GLY A 291 -10.32 20.82 0.93
CA GLY A 291 -11.35 20.06 0.24
C GLY A 291 -10.79 18.75 -0.32
N SER A 292 -11.65 17.90 -0.89
CA SER A 292 -11.20 16.65 -1.51
C SER A 292 -10.49 16.89 -2.84
N ILE A 293 -9.47 16.07 -3.11
CA ILE A 293 -8.92 15.85 -4.45
C ILE A 293 -9.30 14.45 -4.93
N THR A 294 -9.24 14.22 -6.24
CA THR A 294 -9.28 12.89 -6.82
C THR A 294 -7.87 12.47 -7.25
N ALA A 295 -7.50 11.22 -7.05
CA ALA A 295 -6.27 10.65 -7.54
C ALA A 295 -6.48 9.29 -8.22
N ALA A 296 -5.68 9.01 -9.25
CA ALA A 296 -5.52 7.69 -9.83
C ALA A 296 -4.14 7.12 -9.45
N VAL A 297 -4.13 5.87 -8.99
CA VAL A 297 -2.93 5.08 -8.77
C VAL A 297 -3.00 3.86 -9.68
N VAL A 298 -2.14 3.83 -10.69
CA VAL A 298 -2.03 2.72 -11.65
C VAL A 298 -0.77 1.93 -11.36
N ILE A 299 -0.91 0.62 -11.13
CA ILE A 299 0.22 -0.31 -11.09
C ILE A 299 0.16 -1.10 -12.40
N ALA A 300 1.03 -0.78 -13.36
CA ALA A 300 1.14 -1.46 -14.65
C ALA A 300 2.30 -2.47 -14.59
N GLY A 301 2.12 -3.56 -13.83
CA GLY A 301 3.21 -4.50 -13.51
C GLY A 301 3.82 -5.23 -14.71
N GLU A 302 3.10 -5.35 -15.83
CA GLU A 302 3.63 -5.88 -17.10
C GLU A 302 4.57 -4.91 -17.83
N HIS A 303 4.57 -3.64 -17.43
CA HIS A 303 5.41 -2.58 -17.96
C HIS A 303 6.44 -2.08 -16.95
N GLU A 304 6.51 -2.69 -15.76
CA GLU A 304 7.39 -2.27 -14.65
C GLU A 304 7.20 -0.77 -14.34
N VAL A 305 5.95 -0.33 -14.26
CA VAL A 305 5.56 1.05 -13.94
C VAL A 305 4.52 1.09 -12.83
N ALA A 306 4.67 2.02 -11.89
CA ALA A 306 3.57 2.54 -11.09
C ALA A 306 3.43 4.06 -11.31
N ALA A 307 2.21 4.56 -11.37
CA ALA A 307 1.90 5.96 -11.65
C ALA A 307 0.88 6.47 -10.62
N ILE A 308 1.20 7.59 -9.97
CA ILE A 308 0.29 8.35 -9.11
C ILE A 308 -0.03 9.66 -9.83
N ARG A 309 -1.31 9.97 -9.99
CA ARG A 309 -1.83 11.20 -10.61
C ARG A 309 -2.88 11.83 -9.72
N VAL A 310 -2.71 13.11 -9.38
CA VAL A 310 -3.78 13.97 -8.91
C VAL A 310 -4.57 14.40 -10.15
N LEU A 311 -5.85 14.06 -10.19
CA LEU A 311 -6.72 14.32 -11.34
C LEU A 311 -7.43 15.67 -11.19
N ASP A 312 -7.71 16.32 -12.32
CA ASP A 312 -8.67 17.41 -12.36
C ASP A 312 -10.05 16.91 -11.87
N GLY A 313 -10.72 17.74 -11.07
CA GLY A 313 -11.97 17.34 -10.40
C GLY A 313 -13.09 16.97 -11.39
N GLY A 314 -13.83 15.90 -11.05
CA GLY A 314 -14.96 15.41 -11.85
C GLY A 314 -14.78 14.04 -12.50
N GLN A 315 -13.68 13.33 -12.22
CA GLN A 315 -13.53 11.92 -12.62
C GLN A 315 -14.62 11.05 -11.99
N SER A 316 -15.42 10.37 -12.83
CA SER A 316 -16.41 9.40 -12.39
C SER A 316 -15.75 8.07 -11.98
N PHE A 317 -16.27 7.46 -10.91
CA PHE A 317 -15.81 6.16 -10.41
C PHE A 317 -16.68 5.04 -11.00
N ASP A 318 -16.82 5.03 -12.32
CA ASP A 318 -17.75 4.18 -13.04
C ASP A 318 -17.44 2.68 -12.88
N ALA A 319 -18.43 1.82 -13.15
CA ALA A 319 -18.26 0.37 -13.07
C ALA A 319 -17.21 -0.19 -14.05
N THR A 320 -16.82 0.59 -15.06
CA THR A 320 -15.79 0.24 -16.04
C THR A 320 -14.94 1.45 -16.43
N LEU A 321 -13.65 1.25 -16.67
CA LEU A 321 -12.75 2.24 -17.31
C LEU A 321 -12.29 1.71 -18.67
N SER A 322 -12.00 2.62 -19.61
CA SER A 322 -11.40 2.25 -20.90
C SER A 322 -9.87 2.21 -20.81
N GLU A 323 -9.23 1.40 -21.66
CA GLU A 323 -7.76 1.35 -21.74
C GLU A 323 -7.16 2.72 -22.10
N ASP A 324 -7.82 3.51 -22.94
CA ASP A 324 -7.36 4.85 -23.33
C ASP A 324 -7.27 5.80 -22.12
N VAL A 325 -8.17 5.65 -21.14
CA VAL A 325 -8.14 6.44 -19.89
C VAL A 325 -6.98 5.99 -19.00
N VAL A 326 -6.82 4.68 -18.77
CA VAL A 326 -5.77 4.15 -17.88
C VAL A 326 -4.38 4.37 -18.47
N SER A 327 -4.21 4.09 -19.76
CA SER A 327 -2.97 4.37 -20.49
C SER A 327 -2.68 5.88 -20.59
N GLY A 328 -3.71 6.73 -20.62
CA GLY A 328 -3.59 8.18 -20.46
C GLY A 328 -2.85 8.56 -19.18
N TRP A 329 -3.30 8.05 -18.02
CA TRP A 329 -2.64 8.30 -16.73
C TRP A 329 -1.21 7.75 -16.69
N VAL A 330 -0.98 6.53 -17.19
CA VAL A 330 0.37 5.92 -17.23
C VAL A 330 1.36 6.78 -18.04
N ASN A 331 0.93 7.32 -19.18
CA ASN A 331 1.78 8.10 -20.09
C ASN A 331 1.79 9.62 -19.82
N GLU A 332 1.01 10.10 -18.85
CA GLU A 332 0.98 11.51 -18.47
C GLU A 332 2.36 12.00 -17.99
N ALA A 333 2.76 13.19 -18.44
CA ALA A 333 4.04 13.77 -18.10
C ALA A 333 4.07 14.26 -16.65
N GLY A 334 5.12 13.91 -15.92
CA GLY A 334 5.33 14.30 -14.53
C GLY A 334 6.74 13.96 -14.07
N SER A 335 6.97 13.99 -12.75
CA SER A 335 8.23 13.53 -12.19
C SER A 335 8.40 12.02 -12.37
N VAL A 336 9.62 11.59 -12.68
CA VAL A 336 9.94 10.17 -12.87
C VAL A 336 11.01 9.76 -11.88
N PHE A 337 10.60 8.99 -10.86
CA PHE A 337 11.53 8.24 -10.03
C PHE A 337 11.90 6.95 -10.74
N LYS A 338 13.19 6.61 -10.79
CA LYS A 338 13.66 5.34 -11.34
C LYS A 338 14.12 4.48 -10.19
N MET A 339 13.54 3.28 -10.07
CA MET A 339 14.10 2.28 -9.17
C MET A 339 15.47 1.87 -9.71
N GLU A 340 16.51 2.12 -8.91
CA GLU A 340 17.86 1.59 -9.12
C GLU A 340 18.00 0.30 -8.29
N GLY A 341 18.57 -0.74 -8.89
CA GLY A 341 18.75 -2.07 -8.29
C GLY A 341 20.19 -2.57 -8.39
#